data_AF-A0A0Q6LJB8-F1
#
_entry.id   AF-A0A0Q6LJB8-F1
#
_cell.length_a   1.000
_cell.length_b   1.000
_cell.length_c   1.000
_cell.angle_alpha   90.00
_cell.angle_beta   90.00
_cell.angle_gamma   90.00
#
_symmetry.space_group_name_H-M   'P 1'
#
loop_
_entity.id
_entity.type
_entity.pdbx_description
1 polymer ?
#
loop_
_entity_poly.entity_id
_entity_poly.type
_entity_poly.pdbx_seq_one_letter_code
_entity_poly.pdbx_strand_id
1 'polypeptide(L)'
;MKDAPPEDPFILRVAGISLVAVAVALFMFVSSRAGMSWLGIVMLVGGIVQTIQRRIAYGLEGRPPSGYITGVPAVIVGVLWCALGVAMLARPDFILEMLELMHK
;
A
#
# COMPACT_ATOMS: atom_id res chain seq x y z
N MET A 1 -11.70 29.31 -11.84
CA MET A 1 -10.77 28.18 -11.65
C MET A 1 -10.06 28.43 -10.34
N LYS A 2 -10.28 27.58 -9.33
CA LYS A 2 -9.73 27.75 -7.97
C LYS A 2 -8.50 26.86 -7.94
N ASP A 3 -7.33 27.50 -7.91
CA ASP A 3 -6.04 26.84 -7.96
C ASP A 3 -5.97 25.73 -6.90
N ALA A 4 -5.72 24.50 -7.36
CA ALA A 4 -5.39 23.41 -6.46
C ALA A 4 -4.07 23.78 -5.75
N PRO A 5 -3.95 23.55 -4.43
CA PRO A 5 -2.71 23.82 -3.73
C PRO A 5 -1.58 23.03 -4.40
N PRO A 6 -0.38 23.62 -4.55
CA PRO A 6 0.76 22.93 -5.15
C PRO A 6 1.04 21.67 -4.34
N GLU A 7 0.92 20.51 -4.98
CA GLU A 7 1.28 19.26 -4.34
C GLU A 7 2.80 19.28 -4.13
N ASP A 8 3.23 19.50 -2.89
CA ASP A 8 4.64 19.66 -2.56
C ASP A 8 5.43 18.43 -3.04
N PRO A 9 6.28 18.56 -4.06
CA PRO A 9 7.00 17.42 -4.65
C PRO A 9 7.94 16.77 -3.63
N PHE A 10 8.24 17.46 -2.53
CA PHE A 10 9.04 16.97 -1.42
C PHE A 10 8.30 15.93 -0.59
N ILE A 11 7.01 16.11 -0.28
CA ILE A 11 6.23 15.13 0.52
C ILE A 11 6.04 13.85 -0.28
N LEU A 12 5.74 13.98 -1.57
CA LEU A 12 5.63 12.84 -2.50
C LEU A 12 6.96 12.08 -2.66
N ARG A 13 8.09 12.80 -2.71
CA ARG A 13 9.43 12.19 -2.76
C ARG A 13 9.81 11.52 -1.45
N VAL A 14 9.56 12.15 -0.31
CA VAL A 14 9.85 11.57 1.01
C VAL A 14 8.97 10.34 1.24
N ALA A 15 7.69 10.40 0.90
CA ALA A 15 6.78 9.26 0.93
C ALA A 15 7.24 8.14 -0.01
N GLY A 16 7.65 8.47 -1.24
CA GLY A 16 8.19 7.50 -2.19
C GLY A 16 9.49 6.84 -1.72
N ILE A 17 10.44 7.63 -1.20
CA ILE A 17 11.72 7.12 -0.68
C ILE A 17 11.51 6.25 0.56
N SER A 18 10.61 6.66 1.46
CA SER A 18 10.29 5.86 2.65
C SER A 18 9.54 4.57 2.29
N LEU A 19 8.64 4.60 1.30
CA LEU A 19 7.99 3.40 0.77
C LEU A 19 9.00 2.43 0.15
N VAL A 20 9.96 2.94 -0.63
CA VAL A 20 11.04 2.15 -1.23
C VAL A 20 11.98 1.58 -0.16
N ALA A 21 12.38 2.38 0.83
CA ALA A 21 13.23 1.93 1.92
C ALA A 21 12.55 0.83 2.75
N VAL A 22 11.24 0.96 2.99
CA VAL A 22 10.44 -0.06 3.68
C VAL A 22 10.28 -1.31 2.81
N ALA A 23 10.06 -1.18 1.50
CA ALA A 23 10.02 -2.31 0.58
C ALA A 23 11.36 -3.05 0.50
N VAL A 24 12.48 -2.34 0.51
CA VAL A 24 13.84 -2.91 0.54
C VAL A 24 14.11 -3.61 1.88
N ALA A 25 13.76 -2.98 3.00
CA ALA A 25 13.87 -3.61 4.32
C ALA A 25 13.03 -4.88 4.41
N LEU A 26 11.81 -4.85 3.86
CA LEU A 26 10.94 -6.01 3.73
C LEU A 26 11.58 -7.12 2.91
N PHE A 27 12.14 -6.79 1.75
CA PHE A 27 12.81 -7.76 0.88
C PHE A 27 14.05 -8.40 1.53
N MET A 28 14.80 -7.65 2.34
CA MET A 28 15.93 -8.21 3.09
C MET A 28 15.51 -9.14 4.24
N PHE A 29 14.25 -9.08 4.71
CA PHE A 29 13.69 -9.94 5.75
C PHE A 29 12.77 -11.07 5.22
N VAL A 30 12.58 -11.19 3.89
CA VAL A 30 11.57 -12.02 3.18
C VAL A 30 11.86 -13.53 3.12
N SER A 31 12.53 -14.08 4.13
CA SER A 31 12.38 -15.52 4.45
C SER A 31 11.93 -15.74 5.90
N SER A 32 11.24 -14.75 6.45
CA SER A 32 10.79 -14.82 7.84
C SER A 32 9.39 -14.26 8.01
N ARG A 33 8.66 -14.86 8.95
CA ARG A 33 7.38 -14.42 9.52
C ARG A 33 7.31 -12.91 9.79
N ALA A 34 8.46 -12.30 10.12
CA ALA A 34 8.60 -10.88 10.37
C ALA A 34 8.38 -10.02 9.10
N GLY A 35 8.84 -10.48 7.93
CA GLY A 35 8.63 -9.78 6.66
C GLY A 35 7.16 -9.69 6.27
N MET A 36 6.41 -10.79 6.43
CA MET A 36 4.95 -10.81 6.18
C MET A 36 4.18 -9.90 7.14
N SER A 37 4.57 -9.89 8.41
CA SER A 37 3.95 -9.03 9.41
C SER A 37 4.18 -7.55 9.09
N TRP A 38 5.41 -7.19 8.69
CA TRP A 38 5.73 -5.82 8.27
C TRP A 38 4.99 -5.41 7.00
N LEU A 39 4.82 -6.31 6.02
CA LEU A 39 4.00 -6.05 4.82
C LEU A 39 2.56 -5.73 5.23
N GLY A 40 2.01 -6.51 6.17
CA GLY A 40 0.68 -6.26 6.72
C GLY A 40 0.56 -4.86 7.34
N ILE A 41 1.55 -4.41 8.10
CA ILE A 41 1.58 -3.04 8.68
C ILE A 41 1.57 -1.99 7.58
N VAL A 42 2.41 -2.12 6.56
CA VAL A 42 2.51 -1.15 5.46
C VAL A 42 1.20 -1.08 4.69
N MET A 43 0.59 -2.22 4.41
CA MET A 43 -0.72 -2.31 3.77
C MET A 43 -1.80 -1.64 4.62
N LEU A 44 -1.77 -1.84 5.94
CA LEU A 44 -2.74 -1.27 6.87
C LEU A 44 -2.59 0.26 6.95
N VAL A 45 -1.36 0.76 7.08
CA VAL A 45 -1.06 2.21 7.08
C VAL A 45 -1.43 2.83 5.72
N GLY A 46 -1.06 2.20 4.62
CA GLY A 46 -1.39 2.64 3.26
C GLY A 46 -2.90 2.70 3.04
N GLY A 47 -3.63 1.66 3.47
CA GLY A 47 -5.09 1.62 3.42
C GLY A 47 -5.74 2.73 4.24
N ILE A 48 -5.29 2.98 5.48
CA ILE A 48 -5.80 4.08 6.33
C ILE A 48 -5.58 5.43 5.65
N VAL A 49 -4.37 5.71 5.18
CA VAL A 49 -4.04 6.98 4.50
C VAL A 49 -4.92 7.15 3.27
N GLN A 50 -5.10 6.10 2.48
CA GLN A 50 -5.94 6.12 1.28
C GLN A 50 -7.43 6.33 1.61
N THR A 51 -7.93 5.71 2.69
CA THR A 51 -9.29 5.91 3.18
C THR A 51 -9.52 7.34 3.69
N ILE A 52 -8.52 7.95 4.33
CA ILE A 52 -8.58 9.35 4.78
C ILE A 52 -8.58 10.30 3.58
N GLN A 53 -7.69 10.06 2.61
CA GLN A 53 -7.56 10.89 1.41
C GLN A 53 -8.77 10.75 0.47
N ARG A 54 -9.48 9.60 0.52
CA ARG A 54 -10.65 9.28 -0.33
C ARG A 54 -10.39 9.49 -1.83
N ARG A 55 -9.13 9.38 -2.23
CA ARG A 55 -8.63 9.63 -3.59
C ARG A 55 -7.59 8.58 -3.90
N ILE A 56 -7.78 7.90 -5.02
CA ILE A 56 -6.83 6.92 -5.55
C ILE A 56 -6.44 7.39 -6.94
N ALA A 57 -5.20 7.85 -7.09
CA ALA A 57 -4.65 8.15 -8.39
C ALA A 57 -4.53 6.85 -9.18
N TYR A 58 -5.05 6.82 -10.40
CA TYR A 58 -4.82 5.73 -11.34
C TYR A 58 -4.14 6.28 -12.58
N GLY A 59 -3.17 5.54 -13.09
CA GLY A 59 -2.34 5.97 -14.22
C GLY A 59 -1.26 4.97 -14.55
N LEU A 60 -0.57 5.22 -15.66
CA LEU A 60 0.62 4.49 -16.04
C LEU A 60 1.81 4.98 -15.22
N GLU A 61 2.60 4.05 -14.72
CA GLU A 61 3.81 4.35 -13.96
C GLU A 61 4.78 5.16 -14.82
N GLY A 62 5.31 6.26 -14.25
CA GLY A 62 6.15 7.22 -14.97
C GLY A 62 5.39 8.27 -15.80
N ARG A 63 4.05 8.32 -15.74
CA ARG A 63 3.24 9.38 -16.34
C ARG A 63 2.37 10.11 -15.30
N PRO A 64 1.94 11.35 -15.56
CA PRO A 64 0.95 12.00 -14.72
C PRO A 64 -0.33 11.15 -14.63
N PRO A 65 -1.02 11.14 -13.48
CA PRO A 65 -2.19 10.30 -13.27
C PRO A 65 -3.30 10.66 -14.26
N SER A 66 -3.87 9.63 -14.89
CA SER A 66 -4.96 9.78 -15.87
C SER A 66 -6.27 10.24 -15.21
N GLY A 67 -6.39 10.06 -13.90
CA GLY A 67 -7.52 10.51 -13.11
C GLY A 67 -7.45 10.02 -11.67
N TYR A 68 -8.53 10.29 -10.92
CA TYR A 68 -8.67 9.87 -9.54
C TYR A 68 -9.99 9.13 -9.34
N ILE A 69 -9.93 7.94 -8.75
CA ILE A 69 -11.12 7.29 -8.20
C ILE A 69 -11.43 8.00 -6.88
N THR A 70 -12.64 8.54 -6.78
CA THR A 70 -13.09 9.30 -5.60
C THR A 70 -14.42 8.75 -5.08
N GLY A 71 -14.71 9.03 -3.80
CA GLY A 71 -15.97 8.66 -3.17
C GLY A 71 -16.00 7.22 -2.64
N VAL A 72 -17.17 6.60 -2.67
CA VAL A 72 -17.43 5.26 -2.09
C VAL A 72 -16.46 4.18 -2.61
N PRO A 73 -16.15 4.10 -3.93
CA PRO A 73 -15.23 3.07 -4.43
C PRO A 73 -13.83 3.19 -3.84
N ALA A 74 -13.32 4.41 -3.63
CA ALA A 74 -12.01 4.63 -3.01
C ALA A 74 -11.98 4.16 -1.55
N VAL A 75 -13.08 4.35 -0.82
CA VAL A 75 -13.23 3.86 0.56
C VAL A 75 -13.25 2.33 0.58
N ILE A 76 -14.01 1.69 -0.33
CA ILE A 76 -14.06 0.23 -0.43
C ILE A 76 -12.66 -0.35 -0.66
N VAL A 77 -11.90 0.21 -1.61
CA VAL A 77 -10.53 -0.23 -1.89
C VAL A 77 -9.63 -0.08 -0.67
N GLY A 78 -9.66 1.07 0.02
CA GLY A 78 -8.88 1.28 1.24
C GLY A 78 -9.25 0.31 2.36
N VAL A 79 -10.53 -0.01 2.53
CA VAL A 79 -11.02 -1.00 3.51
C VAL A 79 -10.55 -2.41 3.16
N LEU A 80 -10.64 -2.81 1.88
CA LEU A 80 -10.12 -4.11 1.42
C LEU A 80 -8.61 -4.21 1.65
N TRP A 81 -7.88 -3.12 1.40
CA TRP A 81 -6.44 -3.05 1.65
C TRP A 81 -6.11 -3.19 3.14
N CYS A 82 -6.87 -2.51 4.01
CA CYS A 82 -6.73 -2.67 5.47
C CYS A 82 -7.05 -4.09 5.92
N ALA A 83 -8.14 -4.68 5.41
CA ALA A 83 -8.53 -6.05 5.75
C ALA A 83 -7.45 -7.05 5.36
N LEU A 84 -6.82 -6.86 4.20
CA LEU A 84 -5.69 -7.67 3.75
C LEU A 84 -4.47 -7.49 4.67
N GLY A 85 -4.14 -6.25 5.04
CA GLY A 85 -3.06 -5.96 5.99
C GLY A 85 -3.28 -6.60 7.37
N VAL A 86 -4.52 -6.57 7.87
CA VAL A 86 -4.92 -7.25 9.11
C VAL A 86 -4.81 -8.76 8.97
N ALA A 87 -5.24 -9.34 7.85
CA ALA A 87 -5.13 -10.78 7.62
C ALA A 87 -3.65 -11.25 7.61
N MET A 88 -2.78 -10.48 6.96
CA MET A 88 -1.33 -10.73 6.95
C MET A 88 -0.70 -10.64 8.34
N LEU A 89 -1.18 -9.71 9.18
CA LEU A 89 -0.75 -9.57 10.57
C LEU A 89 -1.27 -10.68 11.49
N ALA A 90 -2.52 -11.09 11.30
CA ALA A 90 -3.17 -12.07 12.18
C ALA A 90 -2.64 -13.49 11.94
N ARG A 91 -2.36 -13.85 10.69
CA ARG A 91 -1.84 -15.18 10.32
C ARG A 91 -0.82 -15.09 9.17
N PRO A 92 0.40 -14.62 9.43
CA PRO A 92 1.47 -14.60 8.42
C PRO A 92 1.82 -16.00 7.92
N ASP A 93 1.71 -17.02 8.79
CA ASP A 93 2.09 -18.40 8.49
C ASP A 93 1.18 -19.05 7.43
N PHE A 94 -0.11 -18.72 7.44
CA PHE A 94 -1.09 -19.25 6.49
C PHE A 94 -0.81 -18.80 5.04
N ILE A 95 -0.33 -17.57 4.87
CA ILE A 95 -0.02 -17.02 3.54
C ILE A 95 1.29 -17.62 3.02
N LEU A 96 2.27 -17.89 3.91
CA LEU A 96 3.49 -18.61 3.54
C LEU A 96 3.16 -20.03 3.04
N GLU A 97 2.32 -20.77 3.76
CA GLU A 97 1.87 -22.10 3.36
C GLU A 97 1.13 -22.09 2.01
N MET A 98 0.24 -21.13 1.78
CA MET A 98 -0.46 -21.00 0.48
C MET A 98 0.51 -20.76 -0.68
N LEU A 99 1.55 -19.94 -0.45
CA LEU A 99 2.54 -19.59 -1.48
C LEU A 99 3.42 -20.79 -1.84
N GLU A 100 3.81 -21.59 -0.84
CA GLU A 100 4.51 -22.86 -1.06
C GLU A 100 3.65 -23.88 -1.83
N LEU A 101 2.35 -23.91 -1.59
CA LEU A 101 1.42 -24.84 -2.24
C LEU A 101 1.18 -24.52 -3.72
N MET A 102 1.24 -23.25 -4.12
CA MET A 102 1.13 -22.82 -5.52
C MET A 102 2.40 -23.02 -6.34
N HIS A 103 3.56 -23.22 -5.68
CA HIS A 103 4.85 -23.45 -6.34
C HIS A 103 5.20 -24.93 -6.50
N LYS A 104 4.34 -25.84 -6.03
CA LYS A 104 4.41 -27.28 -6.32
C LYS A 104 3.56 -27.64 -7.53
#